data_AF-G0QYQ8-F1
#
_entry.id   AF-G0QYQ8-F1
#
_cell.length_a   1.000
_cell.length_b   1.000
_cell.length_c   1.000
_cell.angle_alpha   90.00
_cell.angle_beta   90.00
_cell.angle_gamma   90.00
#
_symmetry.space_group_name_H-M   'P 1'
#
loop_
_entity.id
_entity.type
_entity.pdbx_description
1 polymer ?
#
loop_
_entity_poly.entity_id
_entity_poly.type
_entity_poly.pdbx_seq_one_letter_code
_entity_poly.pdbx_strand_id
1 'polypeptide(L)'
;MKDIFDIQMAEIQILEKIENQFIVKLRYAFQSQSKLYLVVDFMNGGDLFYHLKKHGKFTERTTKFYAAQIALGLEHLHSNNIIYRDLKSENVLLDQNGNVKLADFGLSKTDVTDQMPGYSICGTPEYLAPEIILKQGHNKAVDWWSYGALVYEMLTGTPPFYSGNKKKMFNDIITKDIPMPNYISKDAQLFLRQLLVVNI
;
A
#
# COMPACT_ATOMS: atom_id res chain seq x y z
N MET A 1 18.73 -6.70 -17.16
CA MET A 1 19.68 -5.64 -16.79
C MET A 1 19.21 -4.22 -17.08
N LYS A 2 17.91 -3.91 -16.91
CA LYS A 2 17.42 -2.56 -16.53
C LYS A 2 17.23 -2.57 -15.01
N ASP A 3 18.25 -3.09 -14.34
CA ASP A 3 18.12 -4.01 -13.21
C ASP A 3 18.36 -3.29 -11.90
N ILE A 4 17.35 -3.26 -11.03
CA ILE A 4 17.40 -3.01 -9.57
C ILE A 4 17.99 -1.65 -9.16
N PHE A 5 19.18 -1.30 -9.63
CA PHE A 5 19.83 -0.01 -9.41
C PHE A 5 18.95 1.16 -9.84
N ASP A 6 18.37 1.14 -11.04
CA ASP A 6 17.47 2.22 -11.50
C ASP A 6 16.23 2.36 -10.61
N ILE A 7 15.70 1.23 -10.12
CA ILE A 7 14.55 1.18 -9.20
C ILE A 7 14.93 1.82 -7.86
N GLN A 8 16.09 1.45 -7.32
CA GLN A 8 16.60 1.94 -6.05
C GLN A 8 16.98 3.44 -6.12
N MET A 9 17.51 3.90 -7.25
CA MET A 9 17.77 5.32 -7.49
C MET A 9 16.48 6.13 -7.56
N ALA A 10 15.42 5.58 -8.16
CA ALA A 10 14.10 6.23 -8.16
C ALA A 10 13.52 6.34 -6.74
N GLU A 11 13.66 5.29 -5.92
CA GLU A 11 13.28 5.32 -4.50
C GLU A 11 14.01 6.43 -3.72
N ILE A 12 15.34 6.56 -3.89
CA ILE A 12 16.12 7.63 -3.26
C ILE A 12 15.59 9.01 -3.69
N GLN A 13 15.37 9.22 -4.99
CA GLN A 13 14.87 10.50 -5.50
C GLN A 13 13.49 10.87 -4.96
N ILE A 14 12.63 9.87 -4.70
CA ILE A 14 11.33 10.05 -4.07
C ILE A 14 11.52 10.46 -2.61
N LEU A 15 12.30 9.69 -1.85
CA LEU A 15 12.52 9.91 -0.42
C LEU A 15 13.30 11.20 -0.10
N GLU A 16 14.15 11.69 -1.01
CA GLU A 16 14.85 12.98 -0.86
C GLU A 16 13.90 14.18 -1.00
N LYS A 17 12.81 14.05 -1.74
CA LYS A 17 11.88 15.13 -2.05
C LYS A 17 10.67 15.19 -1.12
N ILE A 18 10.45 14.14 -0.34
CA ILE A 18 9.26 14.00 0.51
C ILE A 18 9.63 14.17 1.97
N GLU A 19 8.88 15.04 2.66
CA GLU A 19 8.91 15.14 4.11
C GLU A 19 7.49 15.16 4.67
N ASN A 20 7.12 14.07 5.35
CA ASN A 20 5.79 13.91 5.95
C ASN A 20 5.86 13.07 7.22
N GLN A 21 4.99 13.37 8.19
CA GLN A 21 4.95 12.64 9.46
C GLN A 21 4.52 11.17 9.32
N PHE A 22 3.91 10.75 8.21
CA PHE A 22 3.44 9.38 7.96
C PHE A 22 4.29 8.63 6.94
N ILE A 23 5.47 9.15 6.59
CA ILE A 23 6.41 8.53 5.66
C ILE A 23 7.76 8.38 6.36
N VAL A 24 8.45 7.26 6.11
CA VAL A 24 9.81 7.03 6.63
C VAL A 24 10.76 8.08 6.04
N LYS A 25 11.56 8.72 6.90
CA LYS A 25 12.52 9.73 6.48
C LYS A 25 13.85 9.10 6.08
N LEU A 26 14.31 9.40 4.88
CA LEU A 26 15.70 9.16 4.47
C LEU A 26 16.61 10.20 5.14
N ARG A 27 17.63 9.71 5.84
CA ARG A 27 18.66 10.53 6.50
C ARG A 27 19.89 10.69 5.62
N TYR A 28 20.35 9.60 5.03
CA TYR A 28 21.52 9.57 4.15
C TYR A 28 21.33 8.52 3.06
N ALA A 29 21.84 8.80 1.87
CA ALA A 29 22.02 7.83 0.81
C ALA A 29 23.46 7.89 0.30
N PHE A 30 24.13 6.75 0.21
CA PHE A 30 25.50 6.65 -0.30
C PHE A 30 25.75 5.27 -0.90
N GLN A 31 26.84 5.12 -1.64
CA GLN A 31 27.16 3.86 -2.33
C GLN A 31 28.64 3.47 -2.18
N SER A 32 28.91 2.18 -2.24
CA SER A 32 30.24 1.62 -2.52
C SER A 32 30.33 1.20 -3.98
N GLN A 33 31.43 0.55 -4.38
CA GLN A 33 31.58 -0.01 -5.73
C GLN A 33 30.52 -1.08 -6.09
N SER A 34 29.89 -1.71 -5.10
CA SER A 34 29.00 -2.85 -5.32
C SER A 34 27.67 -2.79 -4.57
N LYS A 35 27.43 -1.77 -3.75
CA LYS A 35 26.22 -1.67 -2.91
C LYS A 35 25.74 -0.23 -2.78
N LEU A 36 24.43 -0.09 -2.71
CA LEU A 36 23.75 1.14 -2.31
C LEU A 36 23.31 1.02 -0.84
N TYR A 37 23.47 2.09 -0.08
CA TYR A 37 23.15 2.16 1.35
C TYR A 37 22.18 3.31 1.58
N LEU A 38 21.01 2.98 2.12
CA LEU A 38 19.99 3.94 2.53
C LEU A 38 19.92 3.92 4.06
N VAL A 39 20.16 5.07 4.68
CA VAL A 39 20.01 5.25 6.12
C VAL A 39 18.69 5.95 6.35
N VAL A 40 17.74 5.24 6.97
CA VAL A 40 16.39 5.72 7.24
C VAL A 40 16.11 5.72 8.75
N ASP A 41 15.06 6.42 9.16
CA ASP A 41 14.60 6.34 10.56
C ASP A 41 14.22 4.91 10.95
N PHE A 42 14.73 4.45 12.09
CA PHE A 42 14.40 3.14 12.63
C PHE A 42 13.03 3.13 13.30
N MET A 43 12.15 2.23 12.85
CA MET A 43 10.80 2.05 13.37
C MET A 43 10.77 0.92 14.40
N ASN A 44 10.91 1.27 15.67
CA ASN A 44 11.00 0.29 16.77
C ASN A 44 9.67 -0.42 17.10
N GLY A 45 8.55 0.08 16.58
CA GLY A 45 7.23 -0.56 16.73
C GLY A 45 7.02 -1.76 15.81
N GLY A 46 7.93 -2.03 14.86
CA GLY A 46 7.77 -3.08 13.85
C GLY A 46 6.73 -2.75 12.79
N ASP A 47 6.34 -3.75 12.00
CA ASP A 47 5.32 -3.62 10.95
C ASP A 47 3.91 -3.94 11.46
N LEU A 48 2.91 -3.38 10.78
CA LEU A 48 1.49 -3.59 11.10
C LEU A 48 1.07 -5.06 10.91
N PHE A 49 1.72 -5.77 9.99
CA PHE A 49 1.48 -7.19 9.74
C PHE A 49 1.74 -8.05 10.98
N TYR A 50 2.86 -7.84 11.68
CA TYR A 50 3.20 -8.51 12.93
C TYR A 50 2.09 -8.32 13.98
N HIS A 51 1.65 -7.08 14.17
CA HIS A 51 0.58 -6.77 15.13
C HIS A 51 -0.74 -7.40 14.72
N LEU A 52 -1.08 -7.34 13.44
CA LEU A 52 -2.32 -7.92 12.92
C LEU A 52 -2.34 -9.44 13.10
N LYS A 53 -1.25 -10.14 12.81
CA LYS A 53 -1.13 -11.59 13.04
C LYS A 53 -1.23 -11.96 14.52
N LYS A 54 -0.63 -11.16 15.39
CA LYS A 54 -0.70 -11.37 16.84
C LYS A 54 -2.12 -11.22 17.39
N HIS A 55 -2.89 -10.27 16.86
CA HIS A 55 -4.26 -9.99 17.31
C HIS A 55 -5.34 -10.73 16.52
N GLY A 56 -5.01 -11.33 15.38
CA GLY A 56 -5.94 -11.94 14.44
C GLY A 56 -6.67 -10.90 13.59
N LYS A 57 -7.29 -9.90 14.22
CA LYS A 57 -7.89 -8.72 13.59
C LYS A 57 -7.88 -7.53 14.54
N PHE A 58 -8.02 -6.32 14.02
CA PHE A 58 -8.17 -5.11 14.81
C PHE A 58 -9.64 -4.75 15.06
N THR A 59 -9.86 -3.93 16.10
CA THR A 59 -11.16 -3.30 16.33
C THR A 59 -11.38 -2.17 15.32
N GLU A 60 -12.63 -1.83 15.04
CA GLU A 60 -12.94 -0.68 14.15
C GLU A 60 -12.32 0.64 14.63
N ARG A 61 -12.20 0.83 15.95
CA ARG A 61 -11.53 2.01 16.51
C ARG A 61 -10.06 2.05 16.14
N THR A 62 -9.35 0.93 16.30
CA THR A 62 -7.94 0.79 15.94
C THR A 62 -7.74 0.91 14.43
N THR A 63 -8.57 0.21 13.64
CA THR A 63 -8.56 0.30 12.18
C THR A 63 -8.75 1.75 11.72
N LYS A 64 -9.71 2.48 12.27
CA LYS A 64 -9.97 3.88 11.93
C LYS A 64 -8.76 4.78 12.20
N PHE A 65 -8.07 4.55 13.31
CA PHE A 65 -6.86 5.30 13.66
C PHE A 65 -5.74 5.10 12.64
N TYR A 66 -5.40 3.86 12.31
CA TYR A 66 -4.36 3.57 11.32
C TYR A 66 -4.77 3.98 9.91
N ALA A 67 -6.02 3.70 9.53
CA ALA A 67 -6.56 4.06 8.22
C ALA A 67 -6.47 5.57 7.97
N ALA A 68 -6.80 6.40 8.97
CA ALA A 68 -6.67 7.86 8.86
C ALA A 68 -5.22 8.30 8.60
N GLN A 69 -4.24 7.74 9.33
CA GLN A 69 -2.83 8.09 9.16
C GLN A 69 -2.27 7.62 7.80
N ILE A 70 -2.64 6.41 7.38
CA ILE A 70 -2.27 5.87 6.06
C ILE A 70 -2.84 6.76 4.96
N ALA A 71 -4.11 7.17 5.06
CA ALA A 71 -4.75 8.04 4.08
C ALA A 71 -4.05 9.40 3.95
N LEU A 72 -3.61 9.99 5.07
CA LEU A 72 -2.83 11.23 5.07
C LEU A 72 -1.44 11.05 4.43
N GLY A 73 -0.80 9.88 4.63
CA GLY A 73 0.44 9.53 3.95
C GLY A 73 0.25 9.43 2.43
N LEU A 74 -0.78 8.71 1.98
CA LEU A 74 -1.12 8.57 0.57
C LEU A 74 -1.49 9.91 -0.07
N GLU A 75 -2.31 10.73 0.60
CA GLU A 75 -2.67 12.06 0.13
C GLU A 75 -1.41 12.90 -0.13
N HIS A 76 -0.45 12.89 0.79
CA HIS A 76 0.81 13.62 0.63
C HIS A 76 1.65 13.12 -0.55
N LEU A 77 1.69 11.81 -0.79
CA LEU A 77 2.34 11.25 -1.98
C LEU A 77 1.64 11.72 -3.25
N HIS A 78 0.30 11.64 -3.26
CA HIS A 78 -0.52 11.99 -4.40
C HIS A 78 -0.45 13.48 -4.72
N SER A 79 -0.35 14.37 -3.72
CA SER A 79 -0.15 15.81 -3.92
C SER A 79 1.21 16.14 -4.53
N ASN A 80 2.19 15.26 -4.35
CA ASN A 80 3.52 15.34 -4.97
C ASN A 80 3.63 14.53 -6.28
N ASN A 81 2.51 14.09 -6.86
CA ASN A 81 2.45 13.28 -8.09
C ASN A 81 3.20 11.94 -8.01
N ILE A 82 3.17 11.31 -6.84
CA ILE A 82 3.80 10.02 -6.58
C ILE A 82 2.69 8.99 -6.32
N ILE A 83 2.73 7.87 -7.03
CA ILE A 83 1.89 6.69 -6.77
C ILE A 83 2.73 5.68 -6.00
N TYR A 84 2.18 5.12 -4.93
CA TYR A 84 2.91 4.24 -4.01
C TYR A 84 3.01 2.78 -4.50
N ARG A 85 1.88 2.19 -4.94
CA ARG A 85 1.74 0.88 -5.61
C ARG A 85 2.12 -0.38 -4.83
N ASP A 86 2.58 -0.29 -3.59
CA ASP A 86 2.84 -1.48 -2.74
C ASP A 86 2.31 -1.30 -1.31
N LEU A 87 1.09 -0.75 -1.18
CA LEU A 87 0.44 -0.66 0.12
C LEU A 87 -0.04 -2.03 0.60
N LYS A 88 0.53 -2.47 1.72
CA LYS A 88 0.23 -3.71 2.45
C LYS A 88 0.66 -3.56 3.90
N SER A 89 0.20 -4.45 4.78
CA SER A 89 0.49 -4.36 6.21
C SER A 89 1.97 -4.51 6.55
N GLU A 90 2.77 -5.15 5.70
CA GLU A 90 4.23 -5.27 5.86
C GLU A 90 4.97 -3.94 5.62
N ASN A 91 4.45 -3.07 4.76
CA ASN A 91 5.08 -1.79 4.42
C ASN A 91 4.56 -0.62 5.28
N VAL A 92 3.68 -0.90 6.24
CA VAL A 92 3.16 0.06 7.21
C VAL A 92 3.87 -0.18 8.54
N LEU A 93 4.86 0.67 8.85
CA LEU A 93 5.66 0.56 10.06
C LEU A 93 5.09 1.42 11.19
N LEU A 94 5.44 1.09 12.43
CA LEU A 94 5.03 1.83 13.63
C LEU A 94 6.23 2.47 14.33
N ASP A 95 6.08 3.73 14.71
CA ASP A 95 7.03 4.43 15.57
C ASP A 95 6.85 4.04 17.06
N GLN A 96 7.68 4.63 17.93
CA GLN A 96 7.66 4.37 19.38
C GLN A 96 6.34 4.74 20.07
N ASN A 97 5.53 5.60 19.46
CA ASN A 97 4.25 6.05 19.95
C ASN A 97 3.08 5.28 19.30
N GLY A 98 3.38 4.35 18.37
CA GLY A 98 2.38 3.60 17.62
C GLY A 98 1.79 4.33 16.42
N ASN A 99 2.43 5.39 15.91
CA ASN A 99 2.00 6.05 14.68
C ASN A 99 2.58 5.36 13.44
N VAL A 100 1.81 5.41 12.36
CA VAL A 100 2.14 4.85 11.05
C VAL A 100 3.25 5.63 10.35
N LYS A 101 4.15 4.87 9.73
CA LYS A 101 5.11 5.34 8.73
C LYS A 101 5.08 4.39 7.52
N LEU A 102 4.72 4.91 6.34
CA LEU A 102 4.86 4.19 5.08
C LEU A 102 6.34 4.04 4.72
N ALA A 103 6.73 2.82 4.35
CA ALA A 103 8.11 2.44 4.02
C ALA A 103 8.17 1.73 2.64
N ASP A 104 9.36 1.38 2.16
CA ASP A 104 9.56 0.65 0.89
C ASP A 104 8.90 1.33 -0.33
N PHE A 105 9.66 2.25 -0.94
CA PHE A 105 9.21 3.01 -2.12
C PHE A 105 9.76 2.42 -3.42
N GLY A 106 10.32 1.21 -3.39
CA GLY A 106 10.93 0.55 -4.55
C GLY A 106 9.93 0.31 -5.69
N LEU A 107 8.63 0.24 -5.41
CA LEU A 107 7.60 0.12 -6.45
C LEU A 107 6.87 1.43 -6.74
N SER A 108 7.24 2.54 -6.10
CA SER A 108 6.60 3.83 -6.35
C SER A 108 6.93 4.38 -7.75
N LYS A 109 6.13 5.33 -8.22
CA LYS A 109 6.34 5.97 -9.54
C LYS A 109 5.90 7.43 -9.52
N THR A 110 6.69 8.29 -10.14
CA THR A 110 6.37 9.71 -10.36
C THR A 110 5.71 9.94 -11.72
N ASP A 111 5.08 11.10 -11.88
CA ASP A 111 4.63 11.64 -13.17
C ASP A 111 3.59 10.78 -13.91
N VAL A 112 2.89 9.91 -13.18
CA VAL A 112 1.75 9.16 -13.71
C VAL A 112 0.51 10.02 -13.59
N THR A 113 -0.11 10.26 -14.75
CA THR A 113 -1.36 11.01 -14.89
C THR A 113 -2.34 10.20 -15.72
N ASP A 114 -3.60 10.61 -15.80
CA ASP A 114 -4.58 9.96 -16.67
C ASP A 114 -4.17 9.99 -18.16
N GLN A 115 -3.31 10.95 -18.54
CA GLN A 115 -2.77 11.10 -19.88
C GLN A 115 -1.51 10.24 -20.11
N MET A 116 -0.86 9.79 -19.04
CA MET A 116 0.34 8.95 -19.07
C MET A 116 0.23 7.82 -18.02
N PRO A 117 -0.69 6.85 -18.23
CA PRO A 117 -0.91 5.77 -17.27
C PRO A 117 0.30 4.84 -17.18
N GLY A 118 0.50 4.24 -16.00
CA GLY A 118 1.41 3.11 -15.84
C GLY A 118 0.81 1.83 -16.41
N TYR A 119 1.61 0.93 -16.98
CA TYR A 119 1.14 -0.37 -17.51
C TYR A 119 1.83 -1.58 -16.85
N SER A 120 2.76 -1.34 -15.93
CA SER A 120 3.52 -2.38 -15.26
C SER A 120 2.65 -3.11 -14.25
N ILE A 121 2.57 -4.45 -14.34
CA ILE A 121 2.04 -5.27 -13.25
C ILE A 121 3.11 -5.30 -12.15
N CYS A 122 2.86 -4.56 -11.07
CA CYS A 122 3.72 -4.51 -9.89
C CYS A 122 2.86 -4.39 -8.63
N GLY A 123 3.44 -4.74 -7.49
CA GLY A 123 2.79 -4.76 -6.18
C GLY A 123 2.55 -6.19 -5.70
N THR A 124 1.97 -6.28 -4.52
CA THR A 124 1.71 -7.56 -3.85
C THR A 124 0.37 -8.15 -4.33
N PRO A 125 0.31 -9.40 -4.82
CA PRO A 125 -0.85 -9.97 -5.53
C PRO A 125 -2.21 -9.80 -4.85
N GLU A 126 -2.25 -9.89 -3.53
CA GLU A 126 -3.44 -9.80 -2.68
C GLU A 126 -4.05 -8.39 -2.62
N TYR A 127 -3.27 -7.37 -2.99
CA TYR A 127 -3.63 -5.94 -2.91
C TYR A 127 -3.74 -5.26 -4.28
N LEU A 128 -3.55 -6.02 -5.37
CA LEU A 128 -3.60 -5.48 -6.73
C LEU A 128 -5.02 -5.07 -7.10
N ALA A 129 -5.14 -3.89 -7.70
CA ALA A 129 -6.38 -3.38 -8.27
C ALA A 129 -6.75 -4.13 -9.57
N PRO A 130 -8.05 -4.27 -9.90
CA PRO A 130 -8.51 -5.00 -11.09
C PRO A 130 -7.86 -4.49 -12.39
N GLU A 131 -7.71 -3.19 -12.56
CA GLU A 131 -7.13 -2.53 -13.74
C GLU A 131 -5.65 -2.87 -13.94
N ILE A 132 -4.90 -3.09 -12.85
CA ILE A 132 -3.51 -3.58 -12.92
C ILE A 132 -3.50 -5.02 -13.43
N ILE A 133 -4.38 -5.88 -12.90
CA ILE A 133 -4.46 -7.30 -13.29
C ILE A 133 -4.89 -7.42 -14.76
N LEU A 134 -5.83 -6.59 -15.19
CA LEU A 134 -6.34 -6.52 -16.56
C LEU A 134 -5.41 -5.77 -17.53
N LYS A 135 -4.33 -5.15 -17.04
CA LYS A 135 -3.36 -4.36 -17.81
C LYS A 135 -4.00 -3.20 -18.58
N GLN A 136 -5.03 -2.58 -18.02
CA GLN A 136 -5.77 -1.49 -18.67
C GLN A 136 -5.06 -0.13 -18.56
N GLY A 137 -3.96 -0.08 -17.80
CA GLY A 137 -3.32 1.16 -17.41
C GLY A 137 -3.82 1.60 -16.04
N HIS A 138 -2.98 2.28 -15.27
CA HIS A 138 -3.33 2.68 -13.91
C HIS A 138 -2.78 4.05 -13.50
N ASN A 139 -3.50 4.70 -12.59
CA ASN A 139 -3.21 6.01 -12.01
C ASN A 139 -3.20 5.92 -10.47
N LYS A 140 -3.33 7.06 -9.78
CA LYS A 140 -3.36 7.16 -8.31
C LYS A 140 -4.48 6.34 -7.63
N ALA A 141 -5.54 5.97 -8.36
CA ALA A 141 -6.69 5.23 -7.82
C ALA A 141 -6.31 3.84 -7.30
N VAL A 142 -5.27 3.21 -7.83
CA VAL A 142 -4.82 1.88 -7.37
C VAL A 142 -4.39 1.88 -5.91
N ASP A 143 -3.85 3.01 -5.41
CA ASP A 143 -3.47 3.12 -4.01
C ASP A 143 -4.71 3.13 -3.11
N TRP A 144 -5.84 3.70 -3.58
CA TRP A 144 -7.11 3.68 -2.84
C TRP A 144 -7.75 2.30 -2.83
N TRP A 145 -7.58 1.51 -3.89
CA TRP A 145 -7.95 0.10 -3.90
C TRP A 145 -7.12 -0.68 -2.87
N SER A 146 -5.79 -0.58 -2.91
CA SER A 146 -4.92 -1.26 -1.95
C SER A 146 -5.17 -0.80 -0.52
N TYR A 147 -5.52 0.48 -0.32
CA TYR A 147 -5.95 1.03 0.96
C TYR A 147 -7.25 0.38 1.45
N GLY A 148 -8.26 0.23 0.58
CA GLY A 148 -9.48 -0.51 0.91
C GLY A 148 -9.19 -1.97 1.29
N ALA A 149 -8.29 -2.63 0.55
CA ALA A 149 -7.89 -4.01 0.84
C ALA A 149 -7.16 -4.13 2.18
N LEU A 150 -6.30 -3.17 2.54
CA LEU A 150 -5.62 -3.13 3.83
C LEU A 150 -6.59 -2.82 4.99
N VAL A 151 -7.56 -1.91 4.80
CA VAL A 151 -8.60 -1.65 5.80
C VAL A 151 -9.46 -2.90 6.01
N TYR A 152 -9.79 -3.62 4.94
CA TYR A 152 -10.48 -4.90 5.03
C TYR A 152 -9.63 -5.93 5.80
N GLU A 153 -8.34 -6.04 5.49
CA GLU A 153 -7.41 -6.93 6.18
C GLU A 153 -7.36 -6.62 7.68
N MET A 154 -7.24 -5.35 8.06
CA MET A 154 -7.27 -4.96 9.47
C MET A 154 -8.56 -5.38 10.19
N LEU A 155 -9.72 -5.32 9.52
CA LEU A 155 -11.02 -5.68 10.11
C LEU A 155 -11.31 -7.18 10.17
N THR A 156 -10.65 -7.97 9.33
CA THR A 156 -10.99 -9.39 9.12
C THR A 156 -9.84 -10.36 9.37
N GLY A 157 -8.60 -9.87 9.39
CA GLY A 157 -7.36 -10.62 9.53
C GLY A 157 -6.75 -11.14 8.22
N THR A 158 -7.45 -10.98 7.10
CA THR A 158 -7.02 -11.48 5.79
C THR A 158 -7.48 -10.55 4.65
N PRO A 159 -6.73 -10.42 3.55
CA PRO A 159 -7.17 -9.64 2.39
C PRO A 159 -8.49 -10.18 1.80
N PRO A 160 -9.30 -9.34 1.13
CA PRO A 160 -10.68 -9.67 0.74
C PRO A 160 -10.82 -10.88 -0.18
N PHE A 161 -9.85 -11.11 -1.07
CA PHE A 161 -9.89 -12.17 -2.07
C PHE A 161 -8.78 -13.22 -1.89
N TYR A 162 -8.21 -13.32 -0.69
CA TYR A 162 -7.07 -14.19 -0.42
C TYR A 162 -7.32 -15.65 -0.85
N SER A 163 -6.36 -16.21 -1.59
CA SER A 163 -6.40 -17.60 -2.04
C SER A 163 -4.99 -18.09 -2.34
N GLY A 164 -4.65 -19.30 -1.88
CA GLY A 164 -3.37 -19.94 -2.20
C GLY A 164 -3.17 -20.22 -3.70
N ASN A 165 -4.24 -20.18 -4.50
CA ASN A 165 -4.17 -20.19 -5.96
C ASN A 165 -4.28 -18.76 -6.51
N LYS A 166 -3.18 -18.24 -7.07
CA LYS A 166 -3.10 -16.88 -7.65
C LYS A 166 -4.08 -16.64 -8.79
N LYS A 167 -4.29 -17.63 -9.67
CA LYS A 167 -5.26 -17.49 -10.79
C LYS A 167 -6.68 -17.34 -10.27
N LYS A 168 -7.04 -18.11 -9.24
CA LYS A 168 -8.34 -17.99 -8.58
C LYS A 168 -8.48 -16.62 -7.89
N MET A 169 -7.46 -16.17 -7.16
CA MET A 169 -7.47 -14.86 -6.51
C MET A 169 -7.69 -13.72 -7.51
N PHE A 170 -6.95 -13.71 -8.62
CA PHE A 170 -7.11 -12.70 -9.67
C PHE A 170 -8.50 -12.74 -10.30
N ASN A 171 -9.03 -13.93 -10.58
CA ASN A 171 -10.40 -14.06 -11.05
C ASN A 171 -11.40 -13.52 -10.02
N ASP A 172 -11.22 -13.82 -8.74
CA ASP A 172 -12.12 -13.37 -7.67
C ASP A 172 -12.08 -11.84 -7.51
N ILE A 173 -10.89 -11.21 -7.59
CA ILE A 173 -10.73 -9.74 -7.59
C ILE A 173 -11.54 -9.06 -8.71
N ILE A 174 -11.58 -9.67 -9.89
CA ILE A 174 -12.21 -9.09 -11.08
C ILE A 174 -13.73 -9.37 -11.13
N THR A 175 -14.18 -10.49 -10.55
CA THR A 175 -15.53 -11.01 -10.84
C THR A 175 -16.46 -11.10 -9.64
N LYS A 176 -15.94 -11.04 -8.40
CA LYS A 176 -16.75 -11.24 -7.20
C LYS A 176 -16.96 -9.95 -6.44
N ASP A 177 -18.14 -9.87 -5.82
CA ASP A 177 -18.38 -8.91 -4.76
C ASP A 177 -17.49 -9.17 -3.55
N ILE A 178 -17.10 -8.10 -2.87
CA ILE A 178 -16.32 -8.16 -1.64
C ILE A 178 -17.12 -8.94 -0.58
N PRO A 179 -16.55 -10.01 0.00
CA PRO A 179 -17.18 -10.71 1.11
C PRO A 179 -17.38 -9.75 2.28
N MET A 180 -18.55 -9.72 2.91
CA MET A 180 -18.83 -8.75 3.98
C MET A 180 -19.37 -9.44 5.23
N PRO A 181 -18.50 -9.80 6.18
CA PRO A 181 -18.94 -10.47 7.41
C PRO A 181 -19.89 -9.60 8.24
N ASN A 182 -20.91 -10.23 8.85
CA ASN A 182 -21.94 -9.55 9.64
C ASN A 182 -21.41 -8.82 10.89
N TYR A 183 -20.18 -9.11 11.33
CA TYR A 183 -19.55 -8.45 12.47
C TYR A 183 -18.91 -7.09 12.12
N ILE A 184 -18.83 -6.73 10.83
CA ILE A 184 -18.36 -5.40 10.40
C ILE A 184 -19.56 -4.44 10.41
N SER A 185 -19.41 -3.27 11.01
CA SER A 185 -20.47 -2.26 11.06
C SER A 185 -20.92 -1.81 9.67
N LYS A 186 -22.20 -1.45 9.53
CA LYS A 186 -22.75 -1.00 8.24
C LYS A 186 -21.96 0.16 7.62
N ASP A 187 -21.47 1.08 8.45
CA ASP A 187 -20.66 2.22 8.01
C ASP A 187 -19.31 1.75 7.42
N ALA A 188 -18.62 0.82 8.08
CA ALA A 188 -17.39 0.23 7.56
C ALA A 188 -17.65 -0.59 6.28
N GLN A 189 -18.77 -1.30 6.19
CA GLN A 189 -19.15 -2.00 4.95
C GLN A 189 -19.38 -1.03 3.79
N LEU A 190 -20.08 0.08 4.03
CA LEU A 190 -20.32 1.12 3.02
C LEU A 190 -19.00 1.77 2.57
N PHE A 191 -18.13 2.08 3.51
CA PHE A 191 -16.80 2.64 3.23
C PHE A 191 -15.96 1.71 2.35
N LEU A 192 -15.89 0.41 2.70
CA LEU A 192 -15.16 -0.59 1.91
C LEU A 192 -15.73 -0.76 0.50
N ARG A 193 -17.07 -0.76 0.35
CA ARG A 193 -17.73 -0.85 -0.96
C ARG A 193 -17.44 0.33 -1.87
N GLN A 194 -17.16 1.51 -1.31
CA GLN A 194 -16.80 2.69 -2.10
C GLN A 194 -15.34 2.70 -2.55
N LEU A 195 -14.44 2.00 -1.82
CA LEU A 195 -13.03 1.91 -2.16
C LEU A 195 -12.72 0.75 -3.11
N LEU A 196 -13.34 -0.40 -2.89
CA LEU A 196 -13.09 -1.65 -3.60
C LEU A 196 -14.08 -1.84 -4.75
N VAL A 197 -14.24 -0.81 -5.58
CA VAL A 197 -15.15 -0.82 -6.73
C VAL A 197 -14.45 -1.41 -7.95
N VAL A 198 -15.05 -2.45 -8.53
CA VAL A 198 -14.58 -3.06 -9.77
C VAL A 198 -15.27 -2.35 -10.94
N ASN A 199 -14.64 -1.28 -11.44
CA ASN A 199 -15.11 -0.56 -12.63
C ASN A 199 -14.39 -1.12 -13.87
N ILE A 200 -14.97 -2.16 -14.49
CA ILE A 200 -14.48 -2.75 -15.74
C ILE A 200 -15.26 -2.19 -16.92
#